data_AF-A0A7X8QXX8-F1
#
_entry.id   AF-A0A7X8QXX8-F1
#
_cell.length_a   1.000
_cell.length_b   1.000
_cell.length_c   1.000
_cell.angle_alpha   90.00
_cell.angle_beta   90.00
_cell.angle_gamma   90.00
#
_symmetry.space_group_name_H-M   'P 1'
#
loop_
_entity.id
_entity.type
_entity.pdbx_description
1 polymer ?
#
loop_
_entity_poly.entity_id
_entity_poly.type
_entity_poly.pdbx_seq_one_letter_code
_entity_poly.pdbx_strand_id
1 'polypeptide(L)' 'MQTMLRGKDWIETVDWSKEELETVLDVAGDLKKRFALGEPHRLLQDKTLFMMFFEQSTRTRNSTEAGMTQLGGHA' A
#
# COMPACT_ATOMS: atom_id res chain seq x y z
N MET A 1 -7.02 15.34 -4.81
CA MET A 1 -6.77 13.90 -5.05
C MET A 1 -6.27 13.71 -6.47
N GLN A 2 -4.99 13.36 -6.64
CA GLN A 2 -4.42 12.98 -7.94
C GLN A 2 -4.77 11.52 -8.23
N THR A 3 -5.37 11.23 -9.39
CA THR A 3 -5.90 9.89 -9.69
C THR A 3 -5.01 9.06 -10.62
N MET A 4 -3.90 9.62 -11.11
CA MET A 4 -3.04 9.00 -12.13
C MET A 4 -1.70 8.48 -11.57
N LEU A 5 -1.77 7.59 -10.57
CA LEU A 5 -0.58 6.94 -9.97
C LEU A 5 -0.35 5.49 -10.47
N ARG A 6 -1.17 5.01 -11.40
CA ARG A 6 -1.08 3.64 -11.92
C ARG A 6 0.25 3.43 -12.64
N GLY A 7 1.02 2.44 -12.21
CA GLY A 7 2.31 2.09 -12.80
C GLY A 7 3.45 3.02 -12.40
N LYS A 8 3.24 3.90 -11.41
CA LYS A 8 4.30 4.73 -10.83
C LYS A 8 5.10 3.91 -9.81
N ASP A 9 6.42 3.93 -9.94
CA ASP A 9 7.33 3.32 -8.97
C ASP A 9 7.55 4.23 -7.75
N TRP A 10 7.76 3.61 -6.58
CA TRP A 10 8.15 4.32 -5.36
C TRP A 10 9.57 3.92 -4.96
N ILE A 11 10.57 4.66 -5.46
CA ILE A 11 11.98 4.45 -5.12
C ILE A 11 12.43 5.50 -4.10
N GLU A 12 12.28 6.79 -4.43
CA GLU A 12 12.57 7.90 -3.52
C GLU A 12 11.36 8.83 -3.38
N THR A 13 11.16 9.38 -2.17
CA THR A 13 10.06 10.31 -1.90
C THR A 13 10.18 11.62 -2.69
N VAL A 14 11.39 11.99 -3.13
CA VAL A 14 11.63 13.21 -3.93
C VAL A 14 10.99 13.14 -5.32
N ASP A 15 10.73 11.94 -5.84
CA ASP A 15 10.05 11.72 -7.13
C ASP A 15 8.53 11.96 -7.06
N TRP A 16 8.02 12.30 -5.87
CA TRP A 16 6.61 12.50 -5.58
C TRP A 16 6.30 13.97 -5.31
N SER A 17 5.25 14.48 -5.98
CA SER A 17 4.73 15.81 -5.69
C SER A 17 4.01 15.82 -4.34
N LYS A 18 3.88 17.01 -3.75
CA LYS A 18 3.13 17.19 -2.49
C LYS A 18 1.70 16.66 -2.59
N GLU A 19 1.03 16.93 -3.71
CA GLU A 19 -0.35 16.53 -3.97
C GLU A 19 -0.51 15.02 -4.14
N GLU A 20 0.50 14.35 -4.71
CA GLU A 20 0.53 12.88 -4.79
C GLU A 20 0.73 12.27 -3.40
N LEU A 21 1.63 12.82 -2.58
CA LEU A 21 1.85 12.39 -1.20
C LEU A 21 0.61 12.61 -0.33
N GLU A 22 -0.07 13.75 -0.47
CA GLU A 22 -1.35 14.01 0.19
C GLU A 22 -2.39 12.95 -0.19
N THR A 23 -2.46 12.58 -1.47
CA THR A 23 -3.37 11.52 -1.94
C THR A 23 -3.04 10.17 -1.29
N VAL A 24 -1.76 9.82 -1.16
CA VAL A 24 -1.33 8.56 -0.50
C VAL A 24 -1.74 8.55 0.97
N LEU A 25 -1.57 9.68 1.67
CA LEU A 25 -1.94 9.81 3.08
C LEU A 25 -3.46 9.75 3.28
N ASP A 26 -4.24 10.38 2.39
CA ASP A 26 -5.70 10.32 2.43
C ASP A 26 -6.20 8.88 2.26
N VAL A 27 -5.65 8.14 1.29
CA VAL A 27 -5.99 6.73 1.06
C VAL A 27 -5.57 5.86 2.25
N ALA A 28 -4.38 6.09 2.82
CA ALA A 28 -3.94 5.38 4.01
C ALA A 28 -4.88 5.61 5.22
N GLY A 29 -5.36 6.85 5.39
CA GLY A 29 -6.34 7.21 6.41
C GLY A 29 -7.67 6.48 6.23
N ASP A 30 -8.20 6.45 5.01
CA ASP A 30 -9.44 5.73 4.68
C ASP A 30 -9.31 4.22 4.96
N LEU A 31 -8.24 3.58 4.44
CA LEU A 31 -8.01 2.15 4.64
C LEU A 31 -7.87 1.79 6.13
N LYS A 32 -7.14 2.61 6.90
CA LYS A 32 -7.01 2.43 8.35
C LYS A 32 -8.36 2.52 9.05
N LYS A 33 -9.22 3.47 8.66
CA LYS A 33 -10.57 3.63 9.22
C LYS A 33 -11.44 2.41 8.90
N ARG A 34 -11.48 1.98 7.63
CA ARG A 34 -12.26 0.82 7.19
C ARG A 34 -11.83 -0.46 7.90
N PHE A 35 -10.52 -0.67 8.05
CA PHE A 35 -9.97 -1.77 8.84
C PHE A 35 -10.45 -1.71 10.30
N ALA A 36 -10.37 -0.55 10.94
CA ALA A 36 -10.82 -0.38 12.33
C ALA A 36 -12.32 -0.61 12.53
N LEU A 37 -13.13 -0.34 11.51
CA LEU A 37 -14.58 -0.58 11.51
C LEU A 37 -14.96 -2.02 11.12
N GLY A 38 -13.98 -2.86 10.77
CA GLY A 38 -14.23 -4.23 10.28
C GLY A 38 -14.87 -4.26 8.89
N GLU A 39 -14.79 -3.18 8.12
CA GLU A 39 -15.36 -3.07 6.79
C GLU A 39 -14.44 -3.75 5.76
N PRO A 40 -14.94 -4.75 5.00
CA PRO A 40 -14.14 -5.40 3.96
C PRO A 40 -13.69 -4.42 2.87
N HIS A 41 -12.42 -4.53 2.45
CA HIS A 41 -11.81 -3.63 1.45
C HIS A 41 -10.82 -4.36 0.53
N ARG A 42 -11.32 -5.41 -0.15
CA ARG A 42 -10.52 -6.29 -1.03
C ARG A 42 -10.23 -5.66 -2.41
N LEU A 43 -9.51 -4.54 -2.43
CA LEU A 43 -9.26 -3.74 -3.63
C LEU A 43 -8.27 -4.38 -4.63
N LEU A 44 -7.44 -5.32 -4.19
CA LEU A 44 -6.39 -5.97 -4.97
C LEU A 44 -6.59 -7.48 -5.06
N GLN A 45 -7.85 -7.91 -5.20
CA GLN A 45 -8.18 -9.32 -5.35
C GLN A 45 -7.41 -9.95 -6.53
N ASP A 46 -6.84 -11.13 -6.29
CA ASP A 46 -6.05 -11.92 -7.24
C ASP A 46 -4.78 -11.21 -7.76
N LYS A 47 -4.29 -10.18 -7.04
CA LYS A 47 -2.98 -9.58 -7.28
C LYS A 47 -1.92 -10.21 -6.40
N THR A 48 -0.75 -10.48 -6.98
CA THR A 48 0.42 -11.02 -6.29
C THR A 48 1.53 -9.98 -6.25
N LEU A 49 2.11 -9.76 -5.08
CA LEU A 49 3.31 -8.95 -4.87
C LEU A 49 4.48 -9.89 -4.57
N PHE A 50 5.59 -9.76 -5.31
CA PHE A 50 6.81 -10.48 -4.96
C PHE A 50 7.72 -9.59 -4.12
N MET A 51 7.99 -10.02 -2.88
CA MET A 51 8.89 -9.32 -1.98
C MET A 51 10.32 -9.88 -2.05
N MET A 52 11.29 -9.02 -2.39
CA MET A 52 12.71 -9.37 -2.42
C MET A 52 13.45 -8.67 -1.29
N PHE A 53 13.99 -9.45 -0.34
CA PHE A 53 14.79 -8.96 0.79
C PHE A 53 16.18 -9.60 0.76
N PHE A 54 17.21 -8.78 0.57
CA PHE A 54 18.62 -9.22 0.66
C PHE A 54 19.16 -9.19 2.09
N GLU A 55 18.49 -8.43 2.97
CA GLU A 55 18.80 -8.32 4.39
C GLU A 55 17.54 -8.52 5.23
N GLN A 56 17.70 -8.98 6.47
CA GLN A 56 16.56 -9.21 7.35
C GLN A 56 15.91 -7.89 7.78
N SER A 57 14.65 -7.68 7.36
CA SER A 57 13.80 -6.59 7.84
C SER A 57 12.40 -7.09 8.20
N THR A 58 12.25 -7.56 9.44
CA THR A 58 11.00 -8.17 9.93
C THR A 58 9.82 -7.21 9.88
N ARG A 59 10.02 -5.93 10.23
CA ARG A 59 8.94 -4.93 10.22
C ARG A 59 8.45 -4.65 8.81
N THR A 60 9.36 -4.43 7.87
CA THR A 60 9.02 -4.14 6.46
C THR A 60 8.33 -5.33 5.81
N ARG A 61 8.84 -6.55 6.01
CA ARG A 61 8.21 -7.75 5.46
C ARG A 61 6.80 -7.92 6.00
N ASN A 62 6.63 -7.91 7.31
CA ASN A 62 5.33 -8.18 7.93
C ASN A 62 4.29 -7.09 7.62
N SER A 63 4.69 -5.81 7.55
CA SER A 63 3.76 -4.74 7.20
C SER A 63 3.26 -4.86 5.76
N THR A 64 4.14 -5.21 4.83
CA THR A 64 3.80 -5.33 3.40
C THR A 64 2.94 -6.57 3.14
N GLU A 65 3.28 -7.70 3.78
CA GLU A 65 2.50 -8.94 3.71
C GLU A 65 1.08 -8.74 4.26
N ALA A 66 0.96 -8.11 5.43
CA ALA A 66 -0.32 -7.80 6.04
C ALA A 66 -1.15 -6.83 5.17
N GLY A 67 -0.53 -5.77 4.63
CA GLY A 67 -1.20 -4.80 3.77
C GLY A 67 -1.78 -5.44 2.50
N MET A 68 -0.99 -6.26 1.79
CA MET A 68 -1.46 -6.97 0.60
C MET A 68 -2.59 -7.95 0.92
N THR A 69 -2.49 -8.67 2.04
CA THR A 69 -3.53 -9.61 2.50
C THR A 69 -4.84 -8.89 2.83
N GLN A 70 -4.77 -7.75 3.53
CA GLN A 70 -5.95 -6.93 3.86
C GLN A 70 -6.66 -6.41 2.60
N LEU A 71 -5.88 -6.05 1.58
CA LEU A 71 -6.39 -5.64 0.27
C LEU A 71 -6.89 -6.83 -0.58
N GLY A 72 -6.82 -8.06 -0.08
CA GLY A 72 -7.32 -9.26 -0.74
C GLY A 72 -6.36 -9.88 -1.77
N GLY A 73 -5.12 -9.38 -1.84
CA GLY A 73 -4.05 -9.95 -2.66
C GLY A 73 -3.21 -10.96 -1.89
N HIS A 74 -2.08 -11.34 -2.50
CA HIS A 74 -1.08 -12.24 -1.95
C HIS A 74 0.31 -11.61 -2.04
N ALA A 75 1.17 -11.82 -1.05
CA ALA A 75 2.53 -11.28 -0.98
C ALA A 75 3.52 -12.34 -0.52
#